data_AF-A0A9C8ZV79-F1
#
_entry.id   AF-A0A9C8ZV79-F1
#
_cell.length_a   1.000
_cell.length_b   1.000
_cell.length_c   1.000
_cell.angle_alpha   90.00
_cell.angle_beta   90.00
_cell.angle_gamma   90.00
#
_symmetry.space_group_name_H-M   'P 1'
#
loop_
_entity.id
_entity.type
_entity.pdbx_description
1 polymer ?
#
loop_
_entity_poly.entity_id
_entity_poly.type
_entity_poly.pdbx_seq_one_letter_code
_entity_poly.pdbx_strand_id
1 'polypeptide(L)'
;MVVENVRCFFVWTSNHHFLIRRTTGKNNSKHRSLPEGRPDVPTDLSSTTVSCEISGLIMYWTENADKDNKLKIPDNVVDLSFKLDCKCLANDNVWGLSLAIREILPWLADEPHAGIHQIHGGESMNGWNRPEEADSLIHLSKRTKLILRIPGLLVEEALELEGKTLDVDGKTLKVGKSSVKLLSLYEVQFSRYIITRPDVNEEEFLQDAVAELSKLSIPPRKLLSGKARTFKTPDGDIMTRSLMVADLGPMEAIRLQEAGIGEGRLLGCGLFVPHKGIKHARES
;
A
#
# COMPACT_ATOMS: atom_id res chain seq x y z
N MET A 1 -27.90 -23.50 -41.34
CA MET A 1 -27.82 -22.58 -40.19
C MET A 1 -26.37 -22.11 -40.11
N VAL A 2 -25.99 -21.06 -40.85
CA VAL A 2 -26.20 -19.62 -40.58
C VAL A 2 -25.44 -19.22 -39.31
N VAL A 3 -24.50 -18.27 -39.24
CA VAL A 3 -23.76 -17.35 -40.14
C VAL A 3 -22.58 -16.86 -39.24
N GLU A 4 -21.33 -16.98 -39.66
CA GLU A 4 -20.43 -15.88 -40.12
C GLU A 4 -20.21 -14.68 -39.17
N ASN A 5 -18.92 -14.45 -38.85
CA ASN A 5 -18.17 -13.22 -38.53
C ASN A 5 -18.93 -11.95 -38.08
N VAL A 6 -18.46 -11.29 -37.01
CA VAL A 6 -18.02 -9.87 -37.04
C VAL A 6 -17.01 -9.58 -35.90
N ARG A 7 -15.83 -9.05 -36.28
CA ARG A 7 -14.89 -8.29 -35.45
C ARG A 7 -15.32 -6.81 -35.50
N CYS A 8 -15.38 -6.08 -34.39
CA CYS A 8 -15.40 -4.62 -34.44
C CYS A 8 -14.64 -3.98 -33.26
N PHE A 9 -13.62 -3.22 -33.65
CA PHE A 9 -12.96 -2.13 -32.92
C PHE A 9 -13.91 -0.93 -32.76
N PHE A 10 -13.80 -0.20 -31.65
CA PHE A 10 -14.17 1.22 -31.49
C PHE A 10 -13.22 1.76 -30.40
N VAL A 11 -12.17 2.54 -30.67
CA VAL A 11 -12.05 3.91 -31.21
C VAL A 11 -12.86 4.93 -30.42
N TRP A 12 -12.11 5.80 -29.77
CA TRP A 12 -12.47 6.93 -28.93
C TRP A 12 -12.59 8.18 -29.82
N THR A 13 -13.67 8.95 -29.73
CA THR A 13 -13.75 10.31 -30.31
C THR A 13 -14.59 11.25 -29.43
N SER A 14 -13.90 12.26 -28.89
CA SER A 14 -14.16 13.72 -28.89
C SER A 14 -15.51 14.35 -28.50
N ASN A 15 -15.40 15.25 -27.52
CA ASN A 15 -15.96 16.61 -27.37
C ASN A 15 -17.47 16.87 -27.60
N HIS A 16 -18.13 17.50 -26.61
CA HIS A 16 -18.73 18.83 -26.80
C HIS A 16 -18.98 19.56 -25.47
N HIS A 17 -18.45 20.78 -25.41
CA HIS A 17 -18.71 21.84 -24.42
C HIS A 17 -20.00 22.57 -24.82
N PHE A 18 -20.87 22.98 -23.88
CA PHE A 18 -21.59 24.27 -23.99
C PHE A 18 -22.18 24.78 -22.67
N LEU A 19 -22.23 26.12 -22.59
CA LEU A 19 -22.33 27.03 -21.45
C LEU A 19 -23.77 27.34 -20.98
N ILE A 20 -23.91 27.53 -19.66
CA ILE A 20 -24.55 28.63 -18.89
C ILE A 20 -25.95 29.14 -19.29
N ARG A 21 -26.86 29.20 -18.29
CA ARG A 21 -27.64 30.43 -17.99
C ARG A 21 -28.01 30.54 -16.50
N ARG A 22 -27.53 31.62 -15.86
CA ARG A 22 -28.02 32.16 -14.57
C ARG A 22 -29.23 33.05 -14.81
N THR A 23 -30.23 33.00 -13.94
CA THR A 23 -31.31 33.99 -13.86
C THR A 23 -31.33 34.66 -12.49
N THR A 24 -30.81 35.89 -12.48
CA THR A 24 -31.30 37.12 -11.82
C THR A 24 -32.03 37.03 -10.47
N GLY A 25 -31.39 37.63 -9.45
CA GLY A 25 -32.06 38.14 -8.25
C GLY A 25 -32.70 39.53 -8.48
N LYS A 26 -33.70 39.84 -7.64
CA LYS A 26 -34.26 41.18 -7.45
C LYS A 26 -34.34 41.50 -5.96
N ASN A 27 -33.81 42.66 -5.60
CA ASN A 27 -33.91 43.32 -4.29
C ASN A 27 -35.27 44.00 -4.09
N ASN A 28 -35.73 44.10 -2.83
CA ASN A 28 -36.30 45.29 -2.17
C ASN A 28 -36.80 44.89 -0.76
N SER A 29 -36.26 45.38 0.35
CA SER A 29 -36.36 46.72 1.00
C SER A 29 -37.43 46.79 2.11
N LYS A 30 -36.99 47.19 3.33
CA LYS A 30 -37.61 48.12 4.31
C LYS A 30 -37.56 47.71 5.80
N HIS A 31 -36.86 48.54 6.57
CA HIS A 31 -37.20 49.18 7.87
C HIS A 31 -37.63 48.38 9.14
N ARG A 32 -36.75 48.52 10.17
CA ARG A 32 -36.95 49.17 11.50
C ARG A 32 -37.24 48.29 12.75
N SER A 33 -36.58 48.74 13.83
CA SER A 33 -36.84 48.63 15.30
C SER A 33 -36.37 47.40 16.12
N LEU A 34 -35.47 47.69 17.07
CA LEU A 34 -35.25 47.04 18.40
C LEU A 34 -36.31 47.59 19.40
N PRO A 35 -36.64 46.96 20.57
CA PRO A 35 -35.66 46.44 21.56
C PRO A 35 -36.05 45.20 22.43
N GLU A 36 -35.03 44.74 23.18
CA GLU A 36 -34.97 44.06 24.49
C GLU A 36 -35.74 42.76 24.82
N GLY A 37 -34.96 41.75 25.23
CA GLY A 37 -35.38 40.56 25.99
C GLY A 37 -34.34 39.43 25.97
N ARG A 38 -33.60 39.22 27.08
CA ARG A 38 -32.84 37.96 27.38
C ARG A 38 -33.82 36.89 27.90
N PRO A 39 -33.55 35.56 27.83
CA PRO A 39 -32.24 34.93 28.14
C PRO A 39 -31.79 33.73 27.25
N ASP A 40 -30.46 33.54 27.24
CA ASP A 40 -29.67 32.28 27.24
C ASP A 40 -30.01 31.04 26.36
N VAL A 41 -29.03 30.72 25.47
CA VAL A 41 -28.56 29.40 24.93
C VAL A 41 -29.39 28.79 23.78
N PRO A 42 -28.82 28.20 22.66
CA PRO A 42 -27.56 27.43 22.55
C PRO A 42 -26.61 27.71 21.36
N THR A 43 -25.39 27.20 21.52
CA THR A 43 -24.45 26.82 20.45
C THR A 43 -25.12 25.91 19.40
N ASP A 44 -25.28 26.44 18.19
CA ASP A 44 -25.77 25.74 17.01
C ASP A 44 -24.59 25.08 16.25
N LEU A 45 -24.45 23.76 16.43
CA LEU A 45 -23.90 22.87 15.42
C LEU A 45 -25.02 22.67 14.40
N SER A 46 -24.87 23.22 13.20
CA SER A 46 -25.84 23.11 12.13
C SER A 46 -25.99 21.66 11.65
N SER A 47 -26.80 20.87 12.34
CA SER A 47 -27.35 19.61 11.86
C SER A 47 -28.83 19.82 11.57
N THR A 48 -29.24 19.71 10.31
CA THR A 48 -30.64 19.80 9.93
C THR A 48 -31.36 18.53 10.37
N THR A 49 -32.05 18.58 11.50
CA THR A 49 -32.87 17.47 12.00
C THR A 49 -34.25 17.51 11.37
N VAL A 50 -34.72 16.39 10.81
CA VAL A 50 -36.08 16.24 10.30
C VAL A 50 -36.76 15.07 11.02
N SER A 51 -37.88 15.35 11.69
CA SER A 51 -38.72 14.36 12.37
C SER A 51 -39.99 14.10 11.55
N CYS A 52 -40.34 12.85 11.31
CA CYS A 52 -41.61 12.44 10.70
C CYS A 52 -42.33 11.47 11.64
N GLU A 53 -43.55 11.80 12.06
CA GLU A 53 -44.37 10.94 12.91
C GLU A 53 -45.27 10.04 12.05
N ILE A 54 -45.06 8.72 12.16
CA ILE A 54 -46.02 7.71 11.72
C ILE A 54 -46.24 6.79 12.92
N SER A 55 -47.47 6.79 13.45
CA SER A 55 -47.97 5.80 14.40
C SER A 55 -47.10 5.56 15.64
N GLY A 56 -46.86 6.60 16.43
CA GLY A 56 -46.38 6.46 17.83
C GLY A 56 -44.95 5.97 18.02
N LEU A 57 -44.13 5.91 16.98
CA LEU A 57 -42.68 5.64 17.09
C LEU A 57 -41.89 6.85 16.60
N ILE A 58 -41.18 7.53 17.51
CA ILE A 58 -40.22 8.58 17.14
C ILE A 58 -38.98 7.88 16.61
N MET A 59 -38.79 7.87 15.29
CA MET A 59 -37.52 7.47 14.70
C MET A 59 -36.56 8.66 14.67
N TYR A 60 -35.50 8.57 15.46
CA TYR A 60 -34.34 9.43 15.35
C TYR A 60 -33.43 8.89 14.24
N TRP A 61 -33.34 9.62 13.14
CA TRP A 61 -32.39 9.37 12.07
C TRP A 61 -31.40 10.52 12.01
N THR A 62 -30.11 10.20 12.14
CA THR A 62 -29.03 11.15 11.81
C THR A 62 -28.55 10.78 10.42
N GLU A 63 -28.71 11.67 9.44
CA GLU A 63 -28.04 11.49 8.17
C GLU A 63 -26.54 11.58 8.42
N ASN A 64 -25.82 10.47 8.28
CA ASN A 64 -24.36 10.50 8.28
C ASN A 64 -23.91 11.39 7.13
N ALA A 65 -23.38 12.56 7.43
CA ALA A 65 -22.74 13.48 6.49
C ALA A 65 -21.42 12.91 5.90
N ASP A 66 -21.26 11.59 5.88
CA ASP A 66 -20.03 10.90 5.51
C ASP A 66 -20.07 10.37 4.06
N LYS A 67 -20.65 11.15 3.14
CA LYS A 67 -20.51 10.83 1.70
C LYS A 67 -19.24 11.41 1.07
N ASP A 68 -18.53 12.32 1.76
CA ASP A 68 -17.35 12.99 1.19
C ASP A 68 -16.09 13.06 2.08
N ASN A 69 -16.08 12.46 3.27
CA ASN A 69 -14.83 12.38 4.06
C ASN A 69 -13.95 11.22 3.57
N LYS A 70 -13.49 11.31 2.30
CA LYS A 70 -12.53 10.36 1.74
C LYS A 70 -11.25 10.46 2.55
N LEU A 71 -10.93 9.40 3.29
CA LEU A 71 -9.67 9.27 4.02
C LEU A 71 -8.50 9.58 3.07
N LYS A 72 -7.77 10.67 3.36
CA LYS A 72 -6.59 11.07 2.58
C LYS A 72 -5.43 10.15 2.95
N ILE A 73 -4.85 9.52 1.94
CA ILE A 73 -3.63 8.72 2.11
C ILE A 73 -2.46 9.71 2.30
N PRO A 74 -1.70 9.62 3.39
CA PRO A 74 -0.53 10.46 3.59
C PRO A 74 0.57 10.10 2.58
N ASP A 75 1.40 11.09 2.25
CA ASP A 75 2.58 10.99 1.39
C ASP A 75 3.89 11.02 2.19
N ASN A 76 3.82 10.87 3.52
CA ASN A 76 4.98 10.82 4.42
C ASN A 76 5.98 9.74 4.03
N VAL A 77 5.48 8.57 3.63
CA VAL A 77 6.26 7.45 3.11
C VAL A 77 5.56 6.94 1.84
N VAL A 78 6.35 6.66 0.81
CA VAL A 78 5.86 6.25 -0.50
C VAL A 78 6.65 5.07 -1.04
N ASP A 79 6.03 4.34 -1.97
CA ASP A 79 6.70 3.32 -2.75
C ASP A 79 7.16 3.93 -4.08
N LEU A 80 8.48 4.08 -4.26
CA LEU A 80 9.09 4.54 -5.50
C LEU A 80 9.39 3.34 -6.40
N SER A 81 8.65 3.24 -7.51
CA SER A 81 8.65 2.08 -8.40
C SER A 81 9.41 2.35 -9.70
N PHE A 82 10.57 1.73 -9.87
CA PHE A 82 11.45 1.87 -11.02
C PHE A 82 11.19 0.78 -12.07
N LYS A 83 11.21 1.18 -13.35
CA LYS A 83 11.32 0.23 -14.45
C LYS A 83 12.68 -0.47 -14.39
N LEU A 84 12.71 -1.75 -14.73
CA LEU A 84 13.94 -2.54 -14.81
C LEU A 84 14.13 -3.07 -16.23
N ASP A 85 15.37 -3.06 -16.69
CA ASP A 85 15.83 -3.82 -17.84
C ASP A 85 16.94 -4.79 -17.40
N CYS A 86 16.55 -6.05 -17.23
CA CYS A 86 17.40 -7.16 -16.83
C CYS A 86 16.75 -8.46 -17.32
N LYS A 87 17.56 -9.40 -17.84
CA LYS A 87 17.05 -10.68 -18.37
C LYS A 87 16.80 -11.69 -17.27
N CYS A 88 17.74 -11.82 -16.34
CA CYS A 88 17.67 -12.74 -15.23
C CYS A 88 18.53 -12.28 -14.05
N LEU A 89 18.16 -12.74 -12.86
CA LEU A 89 18.92 -12.59 -11.61
C LEU A 89 19.08 -13.96 -10.96
N ALA A 90 19.98 -14.09 -10.00
CA ALA A 90 19.97 -15.23 -9.09
C ALA A 90 18.64 -15.30 -8.32
N ASN A 91 18.20 -16.50 -7.99
CA ASN A 91 16.99 -16.74 -7.22
C ASN A 91 17.08 -16.08 -5.84
N ASP A 92 18.26 -16.21 -5.22
CA ASP A 92 18.68 -15.44 -4.06
C ASP A 92 19.55 -14.25 -4.48
N ASN A 93 18.89 -13.14 -4.83
CA ASN A 93 19.55 -11.87 -5.20
C ASN A 93 19.50 -10.84 -4.06
N VAL A 94 19.05 -11.23 -2.87
CA VAL A 94 18.64 -10.30 -1.80
C VAL A 94 19.80 -9.44 -1.34
N TRP A 95 20.92 -10.08 -1.03
CA TRP A 95 22.12 -9.42 -0.53
C TRP A 95 22.77 -8.55 -1.61
N GLY A 96 23.05 -9.13 -2.80
CA GLY A 96 23.68 -8.41 -3.90
C GLY A 96 22.88 -7.18 -4.35
N LEU A 97 21.55 -7.29 -4.40
CA LEU A 97 20.67 -6.17 -4.74
C LEU A 97 20.75 -5.06 -3.68
N SER A 98 20.72 -5.42 -2.40
CA SER A 98 20.82 -4.47 -1.29
C SER A 98 22.13 -3.70 -1.34
N LEU A 99 23.25 -4.39 -1.52
CA LEU A 99 24.57 -3.78 -1.64
C LEU A 99 24.63 -2.81 -2.83
N ALA A 100 24.28 -3.28 -4.02
CA ALA A 100 24.38 -2.47 -5.25
C ALA A 100 23.54 -1.19 -5.19
N ILE A 101 22.38 -1.22 -4.51
CA ILE A 101 21.55 -0.03 -4.31
C ILE A 101 22.20 0.91 -3.28
N ARG A 102 22.73 0.38 -2.18
CA ARG A 102 23.35 1.18 -1.11
C ARG A 102 24.68 1.81 -1.52
N GLU A 103 25.38 1.25 -2.50
CA GLU A 103 26.55 1.90 -3.10
C GLU A 103 26.20 3.23 -3.77
N ILE A 104 25.00 3.34 -4.35
CA ILE A 104 24.51 4.55 -5.00
C ILE A 104 23.76 5.45 -4.02
N LEU A 105 22.96 4.86 -3.14
CA LEU A 105 22.13 5.56 -2.15
C LEU A 105 22.57 5.18 -0.73
N PRO A 106 23.76 5.62 -0.27
CA PRO A 106 24.29 5.22 1.04
C PRO A 106 23.42 5.68 2.21
N TRP A 107 22.71 6.80 2.05
CA TRP A 107 21.79 7.36 3.04
C TRP A 107 20.65 6.41 3.43
N LEU A 108 20.34 5.39 2.61
CA LEU A 108 19.34 4.37 2.96
C LEU A 108 19.69 3.63 4.26
N ALA A 109 20.98 3.53 4.61
CA ALA A 109 21.43 2.87 5.84
C ALA A 109 21.02 3.62 7.11
N ASP A 110 20.88 4.94 7.02
CA ASP A 110 20.61 5.81 8.16
C ASP A 110 19.13 6.19 8.28
N GLU A 111 18.31 5.83 7.28
CA GLU A 111 16.89 6.18 7.21
C GLU A 111 16.00 5.02 7.70
N PRO A 112 15.34 5.13 8.87
CA PRO A 112 14.56 4.03 9.45
C PRO A 112 13.38 3.56 8.62
N HIS A 113 12.75 4.48 7.87
CA HIS A 113 11.60 4.15 7.03
C HIS A 113 12.00 3.65 5.64
N ALA A 114 13.30 3.65 5.32
CA ALA A 114 13.81 3.11 4.07
C ALA A 114 13.65 1.57 4.04
N GLY A 115 13.34 1.05 2.86
CA GLY A 115 13.19 -0.37 2.63
C GLY A 115 13.35 -0.71 1.16
N ILE A 116 13.95 -1.86 0.87
CA ILE A 116 14.18 -2.35 -0.50
C ILE A 116 13.30 -3.57 -0.69
N HIS A 117 12.29 -3.49 -1.55
CA HIS A 117 11.49 -4.68 -1.87
C HIS A 117 12.32 -5.65 -2.72
N GLN A 118 12.32 -6.93 -2.31
CA GLN A 118 12.98 -7.98 -3.06
C GLN A 118 12.38 -8.16 -4.46
N ILE A 119 13.23 -8.52 -5.42
CA ILE A 119 12.80 -8.84 -6.79
C ILE A 119 12.49 -10.33 -6.87
N HIS A 120 11.30 -10.64 -7.37
CA HIS A 120 10.84 -12.01 -7.55
C HIS A 120 10.66 -12.33 -9.03
N GLY A 121 11.09 -13.52 -9.43
CA GLY A 121 10.63 -14.15 -10.66
C GLY A 121 9.15 -14.54 -10.56
N GLY A 122 8.57 -14.97 -11.67
CA GLY A 122 7.22 -15.53 -11.67
C GLY A 122 7.11 -16.65 -10.63
N GLU A 123 6.19 -16.52 -9.69
CA GLU A 123 5.78 -17.65 -8.85
C GLU A 123 4.95 -18.61 -9.71
N SER A 124 4.98 -19.89 -9.34
CA SER A 124 4.39 -20.98 -10.11
C SER A 124 2.98 -20.67 -10.60
N MET A 125 2.90 -20.21 -11.84
CA MET A 125 1.65 -19.93 -12.53
C MET A 125 1.80 -20.67 -13.86
N ASN A 126 0.91 -21.62 -14.10
CA ASN A 126 0.88 -22.46 -15.30
C ASN A 126 1.94 -23.59 -15.33
N GLY A 127 2.30 -24.18 -14.18
CA GLY A 127 3.17 -25.36 -14.13
C GLY A 127 4.68 -25.08 -14.16
N TRP A 128 5.10 -23.81 -14.16
CA TRP A 128 6.50 -23.44 -13.94
C TRP A 128 6.82 -23.58 -12.46
N ASN A 129 7.77 -24.42 -12.07
CA ASN A 129 8.20 -24.43 -10.67
C ASN A 129 9.33 -23.42 -10.49
N ARG A 130 9.28 -22.64 -9.40
CA ARG A 130 10.40 -21.77 -9.07
C ARG A 130 11.57 -22.68 -8.69
N PRO A 131 12.75 -22.51 -9.30
CA PRO A 131 13.88 -23.33 -8.90
C PRO A 131 14.23 -23.04 -7.43
N GLU A 132 14.47 -24.12 -6.68
CA GLU A 132 14.66 -24.06 -5.22
C GLU A 132 16.10 -23.67 -4.84
N GLU A 133 17.05 -23.91 -5.73
CA GLU A 133 18.46 -23.60 -5.52
C GLU A 133 18.73 -22.10 -5.55
N ALA A 134 19.59 -21.60 -4.66
CA ALA A 134 19.91 -20.18 -4.54
C ALA A 134 20.53 -19.59 -5.83
N ASP A 135 21.43 -20.35 -6.45
CA ASP A 135 22.19 -19.92 -7.64
C ASP A 135 21.41 -20.05 -8.95
N SER A 136 20.21 -20.65 -8.88
CA SER A 136 19.36 -20.81 -10.04
C SER A 136 18.89 -19.45 -10.57
N LEU A 137 18.77 -19.32 -11.88
CA LEU A 137 18.41 -18.04 -12.49
C LEU A 137 16.89 -17.88 -12.57
N ILE A 138 16.40 -16.74 -12.07
CA ILE A 138 15.02 -16.29 -12.28
C ILE A 138 14.95 -15.35 -13.48
N HIS A 139 14.05 -15.64 -14.41
CA HIS A 139 13.79 -14.75 -15.55
C HIS A 139 12.81 -13.65 -15.17
N LEU A 140 13.20 -12.41 -15.43
CA LEU A 140 12.37 -11.25 -15.11
C LEU A 140 11.48 -10.88 -16.30
N SER A 141 10.20 -10.68 -16.02
CA SER A 141 9.29 -10.11 -17.01
C SER A 141 9.52 -8.60 -17.13
N LYS A 142 9.09 -8.00 -18.26
CA LYS A 142 9.09 -6.54 -18.44
C LYS A 142 8.21 -5.78 -17.42
N ARG A 143 7.34 -6.50 -16.70
CA ARG A 143 6.45 -5.93 -15.67
C ARG A 143 7.13 -5.83 -14.30
N THR A 144 8.21 -6.57 -14.09
CA THR A 144 9.00 -6.54 -12.85
C THR A 144 9.50 -5.11 -12.61
N LYS A 145 9.45 -4.67 -11.35
CA LYS A 145 9.89 -3.35 -10.91
C LYS A 145 10.82 -3.52 -9.73
N LEU A 146 11.79 -2.63 -9.62
CA LEU A 146 12.47 -2.36 -8.36
C LEU A 146 11.58 -1.38 -7.59
N ILE A 147 11.34 -1.64 -6.31
CA ILE A 147 10.51 -0.79 -5.47
C ILE A 147 11.30 -0.45 -4.22
N LEU A 148 11.46 0.84 -3.96
CA LEU A 148 12.00 1.36 -2.71
C LEU A 148 10.85 1.96 -1.91
N ARG A 149 10.73 1.60 -0.64
CA ARG A 149 9.86 2.31 0.31
C ARG A 149 10.71 3.34 1.04
N ILE A 150 10.37 4.61 0.93
CA ILE A 150 11.19 5.71 1.45
C ILE A 150 10.30 6.86 1.95
N PRO A 151 10.79 7.73 2.84
CA PRO A 151 10.13 8.99 3.14
C PRO A 151 9.87 9.81 1.87
N GLY A 152 8.69 10.42 1.76
CA GLY A 152 8.30 11.24 0.61
C GLY A 152 9.24 12.43 0.37
N LEU A 153 9.88 12.93 1.44
CA LEU A 153 10.88 14.00 1.38
C LEU A 153 12.19 13.57 0.70
N LEU A 154 12.49 12.27 0.64
CA LEU A 154 13.73 11.72 0.08
C LEU A 154 13.56 11.16 -1.34
N VAL A 155 12.42 11.46 -1.98
CA VAL A 155 12.11 10.96 -3.32
C VAL A 155 13.10 11.50 -4.35
N GLU A 156 13.44 12.79 -4.29
CA GLU A 156 14.35 13.43 -5.25
C GLU A 156 15.77 12.83 -5.16
N GLU A 157 16.24 12.55 -3.95
CA GLU A 157 17.51 11.89 -3.67
C GLU A 157 17.51 10.46 -4.24
N ALA A 158 16.40 9.73 -4.10
CA ALA A 158 16.27 8.39 -4.67
C ALA A 158 16.19 8.39 -6.20
N LEU A 159 15.87 9.50 -6.87
CA LEU A 159 15.90 9.61 -8.33
C LEU A 159 17.32 9.50 -8.90
N GLU A 160 18.37 9.63 -8.08
CA GLU A 160 19.74 9.35 -8.52
C GLU A 160 19.91 7.93 -9.09
N LEU A 161 19.05 6.99 -8.68
CA LEU A 161 19.04 5.64 -9.21
C LEU A 161 18.57 5.56 -10.68
N GLU A 162 17.83 6.55 -11.19
CA GLU A 162 17.33 6.54 -12.57
C GLU A 162 18.49 6.58 -13.58
N GLY A 163 18.48 5.64 -14.53
CA GLY A 163 19.49 5.55 -15.58
C GLY A 163 20.79 4.86 -15.12
N LYS A 164 20.94 4.55 -13.83
CA LYS A 164 22.08 3.81 -13.30
C LYS A 164 22.01 2.34 -13.72
N THR A 165 23.17 1.70 -13.67
CA THR A 165 23.32 0.28 -13.91
C THR A 165 23.90 -0.34 -12.66
N LEU A 166 23.18 -1.31 -12.09
CA LEU A 166 23.58 -2.09 -10.93
C LEU A 166 24.24 -3.38 -11.40
N ASP A 167 25.29 -3.81 -10.69
CA ASP A 167 25.79 -5.18 -10.77
C ASP A 167 25.26 -5.95 -9.56
N VAL A 168 24.41 -6.95 -9.81
CA VAL A 168 23.82 -7.81 -8.79
C VAL A 168 24.32 -9.22 -9.03
N ASP A 169 25.32 -9.64 -8.25
CA ASP A 169 25.93 -10.97 -8.33
C ASP A 169 26.43 -11.32 -9.76
N GLY A 170 27.09 -10.36 -10.42
CA GLY A 170 27.59 -10.49 -11.79
C GLY A 170 26.51 -10.32 -12.87
N LYS A 171 25.30 -9.88 -12.50
CA LYS A 171 24.19 -9.59 -13.42
C LYS A 171 23.95 -8.09 -13.52
N THR A 172 24.06 -7.60 -14.75
CA THR A 172 23.77 -6.21 -15.07
C THR A 172 22.25 -5.94 -15.04
N LEU A 173 21.85 -4.99 -14.20
CA LEU A 173 20.47 -4.52 -14.07
C LEU A 173 20.43 -3.02 -14.34
N LYS A 174 19.73 -2.61 -15.41
CA LYS A 174 19.55 -1.19 -15.74
C LYS A 174 18.27 -0.66 -15.10
N VAL A 175 18.41 0.44 -14.36
CA VAL A 175 17.30 1.11 -13.70
C VAL A 175 16.75 2.19 -14.64
N GLY A 176 15.46 2.10 -14.94
CA GLY A 176 14.75 3.05 -15.79
C GLY A 176 13.96 4.08 -14.98
N LYS A 177 13.00 4.73 -15.65
CA LYS A 177 12.13 5.73 -15.01
C LYS A 177 11.34 5.18 -13.84
N SER A 178 11.22 6.02 -12.81
CA SER A 178 10.47 5.79 -11.59
C SER A 178 9.03 6.29 -11.68
N SER A 179 8.23 5.91 -10.69
CA SER A 179 6.89 6.42 -10.46
C SER A 179 6.58 6.32 -8.97
N VAL A 180 6.06 7.39 -8.40
CA VAL A 180 5.65 7.43 -6.99
C VAL A 180 4.30 6.76 -6.83
N LYS A 181 4.17 5.90 -5.81
CA LYS A 181 2.92 5.28 -5.41
C LYS A 181 2.69 5.53 -3.93
N LEU A 182 1.50 6.02 -3.60
CA LEU A 182 1.05 6.10 -2.23
C LEU A 182 0.76 4.69 -1.68
N LEU A 183 0.86 4.56 -0.36
CA LEU A 183 0.52 3.35 0.36
C LEU A 183 -0.98 3.03 0.28
N SER A 184 -1.39 1.84 0.71
CA SER A 184 -2.77 1.37 0.54
C SER A 184 -3.57 1.39 1.84
N LEU A 185 -4.87 1.67 1.75
CA LEU A 185 -5.82 1.54 2.85
C LEU A 185 -6.40 0.13 3.00
N TYR A 186 -5.89 -0.87 2.28
CA TYR A 186 -6.42 -2.23 2.35
C TYR A 186 -6.23 -2.86 3.73
N GLU A 187 -7.29 -3.47 4.24
CA GLU A 187 -7.36 -4.09 5.57
C GLU A 187 -6.47 -5.34 5.72
N VAL A 188 -6.06 -5.95 4.59
CA VAL A 188 -5.18 -7.12 4.57
C VAL A 188 -3.81 -6.70 4.07
N GLN A 189 -2.83 -6.89 4.92
CA GLN A 189 -1.42 -6.64 4.66
C GLN A 189 -0.64 -7.94 4.74
N PHE A 190 0.33 -8.11 3.86
CA PHE A 190 1.16 -9.30 3.81
C PHE A 190 2.63 -8.91 3.76
N SER A 191 3.42 -9.49 4.66
CA SER A 191 4.87 -9.49 4.56
C SER A 191 5.34 -10.88 4.18
N ARG A 192 6.16 -10.96 3.15
CA ARG A 192 6.72 -12.24 2.68
C ARG A 192 7.88 -12.71 3.57
N TYR A 193 8.55 -11.79 4.24
CA TYR A 193 9.78 -12.05 4.97
C TYR A 193 9.79 -11.24 6.26
N ILE A 194 9.70 -11.92 7.40
CA ILE A 194 10.03 -11.37 8.71
C ILE A 194 11.13 -12.24 9.28
N ILE A 195 12.25 -11.63 9.66
CA ILE A 195 13.40 -12.33 10.24
C ILE A 195 12.95 -13.04 11.53
N THR A 196 13.33 -14.30 11.65
CA THR A 196 13.00 -15.13 12.82
C THR A 196 14.17 -16.06 13.11
N ARG A 197 14.27 -16.55 14.35
CA ARG A 197 15.35 -17.46 14.75
C ARG A 197 15.02 -18.90 14.33
N PRO A 198 16.02 -19.72 13.95
CA PRO A 198 15.83 -21.11 13.50
C PRO A 198 15.03 -22.02 14.43
N ASP A 199 15.09 -21.76 15.73
CA ASP A 199 14.51 -22.55 16.82
C ASP A 199 13.07 -22.14 17.18
N VAL A 200 12.55 -21.05 16.60
CA VAL A 200 11.25 -20.48 16.94
C VAL A 200 10.12 -21.22 16.22
N ASN A 201 9.20 -21.79 16.99
CA ASN A 201 8.00 -22.44 16.47
C ASN A 201 6.98 -21.42 15.93
N GLU A 202 5.83 -21.90 15.43
CA GLU A 202 4.82 -21.01 14.85
C GLU A 202 4.14 -20.10 15.88
N GLU A 203 3.87 -20.62 17.07
CA GLU A 203 3.19 -19.88 18.13
C GLU A 203 4.05 -18.75 18.68
N GLU A 204 5.31 -19.05 18.99
CA GLU A 204 6.29 -18.05 19.44
C GLU A 204 6.49 -16.94 18.40
N PHE A 205 6.59 -17.28 17.11
CA PHE A 205 6.67 -16.29 16.04
C PHE A 205 5.44 -15.37 16.00
N LEU A 206 4.24 -15.92 16.21
CA LEU A 206 3.01 -15.12 16.24
C LEU A 206 2.98 -14.22 17.48
N GLN A 207 3.47 -14.68 18.63
CA GLN A 207 3.59 -13.87 19.84
C GLN A 207 4.57 -12.69 19.65
N ASP A 208 5.72 -12.94 19.01
CA ASP A 208 6.67 -11.89 18.65
C ASP A 208 6.04 -10.87 17.69
N ALA A 209 5.31 -11.33 16.67
CA ALA A 209 4.59 -10.45 15.75
C ALA A 209 3.50 -9.62 16.46
N VAL A 210 2.80 -10.21 17.42
CA VAL A 210 1.83 -9.48 18.27
C VAL A 210 2.51 -8.38 19.08
N ALA A 211 3.68 -8.66 19.66
CA ALA A 211 4.45 -7.67 20.40
C ALA A 211 4.89 -6.51 19.51
N GLU A 212 5.37 -6.80 18.30
CA GLU A 212 5.75 -5.79 17.31
C GLU A 212 4.55 -4.91 16.88
N LEU A 213 3.41 -5.51 16.55
CA LEU A 213 2.20 -4.76 16.19
C LEU A 213 1.71 -3.87 17.34
N SER A 214 1.84 -4.34 18.58
CA SER A 214 1.47 -3.57 19.77
C SER A 214 2.33 -2.31 19.93
N LYS A 215 3.63 -2.37 19.60
CA LYS A 215 4.51 -1.19 19.58
C LYS A 215 4.02 -0.12 18.60
N LEU A 216 3.38 -0.53 17.51
CA LEU A 216 2.77 0.36 16.52
C LEU A 216 1.38 0.83 16.90
N SER A 217 0.86 0.46 18.08
CA SER A 217 -0.53 0.69 18.49
C SER A 217 -1.53 0.12 17.48
N ILE A 218 -1.27 -1.09 16.99
CA ILE A 218 -2.15 -1.86 16.11
C ILE A 218 -2.68 -3.06 16.92
N PRO A 219 -3.99 -3.12 17.21
CA PRO A 219 -4.56 -4.26 17.92
C PRO A 219 -4.53 -5.51 17.02
N PRO A 220 -3.88 -6.61 17.46
CA PRO A 220 -3.83 -7.85 16.69
C PRO A 220 -5.22 -8.48 16.63
N ARG A 221 -5.84 -8.47 15.44
CA ARG A 221 -7.17 -9.07 15.24
C ARG A 221 -7.10 -10.42 14.56
N LYS A 222 -6.43 -10.47 13.40
CA LYS A 222 -6.21 -11.70 12.64
C LYS A 222 -4.79 -11.72 12.12
N LEU A 223 -4.03 -12.73 12.55
CA LEU A 223 -2.69 -13.01 12.08
C LEU A 223 -2.65 -14.43 11.52
N LEU A 224 -1.96 -14.61 10.40
CA LEU A 224 -1.69 -15.92 9.85
C LEU A 224 -0.22 -16.01 9.48
N SER A 225 0.48 -16.91 10.17
CA SER A 225 1.83 -17.29 9.82
C SER A 225 1.82 -18.17 8.57
N GLY A 226 2.84 -18.04 7.73
CA GLY A 226 2.96 -18.81 6.50
C GLY A 226 4.32 -19.48 6.34
N LYS A 227 4.80 -19.54 5.11
CA LYS A 227 5.99 -20.32 4.75
C LYS A 227 7.26 -19.70 5.37
N ALA A 228 8.12 -20.56 5.91
CA ALA A 228 9.48 -20.21 6.23
C ALA A 228 10.37 -20.22 4.97
N ARG A 229 11.34 -19.33 4.92
CA ARG A 229 12.33 -19.21 3.85
C ARG A 229 13.68 -18.83 4.45
N THR A 230 14.75 -19.30 3.83
CA THR A 230 16.11 -18.93 4.18
C THR A 230 16.79 -18.33 2.97
N PHE A 231 17.53 -17.25 3.17
CA PHE A 231 18.42 -16.70 2.15
C PHE A 231 19.81 -16.47 2.74
N LYS A 232 20.81 -16.49 1.87
CA LYS A 232 22.21 -16.46 2.26
C LYS A 232 22.71 -15.02 2.36
N THR A 233 23.52 -14.76 3.37
CA THR A 233 24.33 -13.54 3.48
C THR A 233 25.77 -13.91 3.81
N PRO A 234 26.75 -13.01 3.60
CA PRO A 234 28.14 -13.26 3.99
C PRO A 234 28.30 -13.56 5.48
N ASP A 235 27.42 -13.02 6.33
CA ASP A 235 27.45 -13.19 7.79
C ASP A 235 26.71 -14.46 8.25
N GLY A 236 26.07 -15.18 7.33
CA GLY A 236 25.32 -16.41 7.60
C GLY A 236 23.94 -16.44 6.97
N ASP A 237 23.24 -17.54 7.18
CA ASP A 237 21.89 -17.74 6.67
C ASP A 237 20.87 -16.95 7.52
N ILE A 238 20.01 -16.18 6.86
CA ILE A 238 18.90 -15.48 7.49
C ILE A 238 17.62 -16.28 7.27
N MET A 239 17.04 -16.77 8.37
CA MET A 239 15.73 -17.41 8.34
C MET A 239 14.63 -16.36 8.47
N THR A 240 13.58 -16.53 7.67
CA THR A 240 12.41 -15.65 7.64
C THR A 240 11.13 -16.45 7.59
N ARG A 241 10.02 -15.82 7.98
CA ARG A 241 8.68 -16.38 7.82
C ARG A 241 7.72 -15.32 7.30
N SER A 242 6.78 -15.73 6.45
CA SER A 242 5.75 -14.82 5.95
C SER A 242 4.65 -14.62 7.00
N LEU A 243 4.06 -13.42 7.03
CA LEU A 243 2.94 -13.07 7.92
C LEU A 243 1.87 -12.32 7.14
N MET A 244 0.62 -12.75 7.31
CA MET A 244 -0.56 -11.98 6.93
C MET A 244 -1.15 -11.33 8.18
N VAL A 245 -1.50 -10.06 8.09
CA VAL A 245 -2.27 -9.31 9.09
C VAL A 245 -3.55 -8.82 8.42
N ALA A 246 -4.70 -9.15 8.98
CA ALA A 246 -6.01 -8.83 8.43
C ALA A 246 -6.89 -8.07 9.42
N ASP A 247 -8.02 -7.58 8.91
CA ASP A 247 -8.99 -6.72 9.60
C ASP A 247 -8.39 -5.40 10.11
N LEU A 248 -7.37 -4.85 9.44
CA LEU A 248 -6.76 -3.58 9.84
C LEU A 248 -7.69 -2.39 9.53
N GLY A 249 -7.71 -1.43 10.45
CA GLY A 249 -8.28 -0.11 10.15
C GLY A 249 -7.46 0.60 9.07
N PRO A 250 -8.03 1.52 8.27
CA PRO A 250 -7.32 2.17 7.17
C PRO A 250 -5.98 2.82 7.58
N MET A 251 -5.95 3.53 8.71
CA MET A 251 -4.73 4.17 9.22
C MET A 251 -3.79 3.21 9.96
N GLU A 252 -4.28 2.07 10.43
CA GLU A 252 -3.41 0.99 10.92
C GLU A 252 -2.67 0.34 9.76
N ALA A 253 -3.35 0.11 8.64
CA ALA A 253 -2.74 -0.42 7.42
C ALA A 253 -1.62 0.51 6.91
N ILE A 254 -1.82 1.83 6.95
CA ILE A 254 -0.78 2.81 6.61
C ILE A 254 0.38 2.70 7.59
N ARG A 255 0.15 2.81 8.90
CA ARG A 255 1.21 2.71 9.92
C ARG A 255 2.03 1.43 9.78
N LEU A 256 1.38 0.29 9.52
CA LEU A 256 2.05 -0.99 9.31
C LEU A 256 2.92 -0.99 8.04
N GLN A 257 2.45 -0.39 6.95
CA GLN A 257 3.26 -0.26 5.73
C GLN A 257 4.45 0.70 5.95
N GLU A 258 4.25 1.83 6.62
CA GLU A 258 5.29 2.82 6.90
C GLU A 258 6.41 2.23 7.78
N ALA A 259 6.04 1.69 8.94
CA ALA A 259 6.97 1.22 9.96
C ALA A 259 7.47 -0.21 9.74
N GLY A 260 6.66 -1.10 9.16
CA GLY A 260 6.97 -2.53 9.10
C GLY A 260 7.06 -3.18 10.48
N ILE A 261 7.55 -4.41 10.56
CA ILE A 261 7.89 -5.06 11.83
C ILE A 261 9.24 -5.77 11.73
N GLY A 262 9.96 -5.85 12.85
CA GLY A 262 11.29 -6.47 12.89
C GLY A 262 12.35 -5.71 12.09
N GLU A 263 13.43 -6.40 11.77
CA GLU A 263 14.65 -5.81 11.19
C GLU A 263 14.83 -6.18 9.70
N GLY A 264 15.90 -5.67 9.08
CA GLY A 264 16.31 -6.08 7.74
C GLY A 264 15.50 -5.47 6.60
N ARG A 265 14.96 -4.25 6.78
CA ARG A 265 14.18 -3.54 5.75
C ARG A 265 14.94 -3.34 4.43
N LEU A 266 16.25 -3.11 4.51
CA LEU A 266 17.11 -2.99 3.32
C LEU A 266 17.39 -4.34 2.62
N LEU A 267 17.03 -5.47 3.25
CA LEU A 267 16.99 -6.81 2.65
C LEU A 267 15.56 -7.20 2.25
N GLY A 268 14.60 -6.27 2.35
CA GLY A 268 13.19 -6.49 2.08
C GLY A 268 12.44 -7.30 3.14
N CYS A 269 13.02 -7.41 4.33
CA CYS A 269 12.36 -7.99 5.49
C CYS A 269 11.51 -6.96 6.23
N GLY A 270 10.43 -7.40 6.87
CA GLY A 270 9.53 -6.53 7.65
C GLY A 270 8.65 -5.61 6.81
N LEU A 271 8.76 -5.63 5.48
CA LEU A 271 7.96 -4.79 4.59
C LEU A 271 6.61 -5.43 4.30
N PHE A 272 5.53 -4.66 4.47
CA PHE A 272 4.17 -5.08 4.17
C PHE A 272 3.69 -4.54 2.83
N VAL A 273 3.00 -5.39 2.07
CA VAL A 273 2.32 -5.03 0.84
C VAL A 273 0.83 -5.35 0.95
N PRO A 274 -0.04 -4.53 0.34
CA PRO A 274 -1.48 -4.77 0.37
C PRO A 274 -1.81 -6.05 -0.39
N HIS A 275 -2.49 -6.97 0.28
CA HIS A 275 -3.06 -8.14 -0.36
C HIS A 275 -4.52 -7.84 -0.66
N LYS A 276 -4.97 -8.01 -1.92
CA LYS A 276 -6.40 -7.93 -2.21
C LYS A 276 -7.07 -9.05 -1.42
N GLY A 277 -7.90 -8.68 -0.45
CA GLY A 277 -8.62 -9.63 0.38
C GLY A 277 -9.40 -10.61 -0.48
N ILE A 278 -9.54 -11.84 0.01
CA ILE A 278 -10.57 -12.75 -0.47
C ILE A 278 -11.88 -12.06 -0.08
N LYS A 279 -12.55 -11.39 -1.03
CA LYS A 279 -13.91 -10.94 -0.78
C LYS A 279 -14.70 -12.20 -0.43
N HIS A 280 -15.12 -12.33 0.83
CA HIS A 280 -16.14 -13.31 1.17
C HIS A 280 -17.30 -13.08 0.20
N ALA A 281 -17.62 -14.10 -0.60
CA ALA A 281 -18.85 -14.11 -1.36
C ALA A 281 -19.96 -13.93 -0.32
N ARG A 282 -20.63 -12.77 -0.35
CA ARG A 282 -21.84 -12.58 0.46
C ARG A 282 -22.81 -13.63 -0.03
N GLU A 283 -23.17 -14.57 0.84
CA GLU A 283 -24.31 -15.46 0.61
C GLU A 283 -25.52 -14.57 0.30
N SER A 284 -26.15 -14.90 -0.83
CA SER A 284 -27.27 -14.16 -1.42
C SER A 284 -28.57 -14.57 -0.77
#